data_AF-A0A2E5STX5-F1
#
_entry.id   AF-A0A2E5STX5-F1
#
_cell.length_a   1.000
_cell.length_b   1.000
_cell.length_c   1.000
_cell.angle_alpha   90.00
_cell.angle_beta   90.00
_cell.angle_gamma   90.00
#
_symmetry.space_group_name_H-M   'P 1'
#
loop_
_entity.id
_entity.type
_entity.pdbx_description
1 polymer ?
#
loop_
_entity_poly.entity_id
_entity_poly.type
_entity_poly.pdbx_seq_one_letter_code
_entity_poly.pdbx_strand_id
1 'polypeptide(L)'
;GINPDVNIYDLSDDPVAYASERCELVNDLYPGLIDKYASDGNSYHDLRRSFYTLLKEYEIQLKVMTRQIGGVRFNRAGPNNIGNKKPFTPVSKEDQKAALDALSKYAFDPHAFDAQASAYAYLQAQRRGWNHYGSNEDPKIHANILSMQQTALSHLLHPNVLERLTDATKYGNEYDIDSYLVDLTNAIFIEDFRKKVNTFRQQIQVYYTETLIKAYKSNSYDSISKGVILAELKRIDILQRDGRSPDSMTKAHRSHIRHLIDQAWE
;
A
#
# COMPACT_ATOMS: atom_id res chain seq x y z
N GLY A 1 12.19 -7.89 -5.00
CA GLY A 1 12.90 -9.18 -5.10
C GLY A 1 11.87 -10.30 -5.22
N ILE A 2 12.25 -11.46 -5.75
CA ILE A 2 11.30 -12.58 -5.95
C ILE A 2 11.06 -13.42 -4.69
N ASN A 3 12.11 -13.65 -3.89
CA ASN A 3 12.01 -14.48 -2.69
C ASN A 3 11.57 -13.63 -1.49
N PRO A 4 10.41 -13.91 -0.87
CA PRO A 4 9.93 -13.19 0.30
C PRO A 4 10.86 -13.34 1.52
N ASP A 5 11.59 -14.45 1.64
CA ASP A 5 12.45 -14.74 2.79
C ASP A 5 13.83 -14.03 2.67
N VAL A 6 14.12 -13.44 1.50
CA VAL A 6 15.29 -12.57 1.30
C VAL A 6 14.83 -11.13 1.40
N ASN A 7 14.41 -10.80 2.61
CA ASN A 7 13.87 -9.52 2.96
C ASN A 7 14.59 -8.99 4.20
N ILE A 8 14.60 -7.67 4.33
CA ILE A 8 15.22 -7.00 5.46
C ILE A 8 14.11 -6.40 6.29
N TYR A 9 14.33 -6.33 7.59
CA TYR A 9 13.40 -5.80 8.59
C TYR A 9 12.19 -6.68 8.92
N ASP A 10 12.15 -7.93 8.47
CA ASP A 10 11.35 -9.01 9.06
C ASP A 10 12.24 -9.88 9.95
N LEU A 11 11.91 -9.94 11.25
CA LEU A 11 12.70 -10.66 12.26
C LEU A 11 12.00 -11.94 12.75
N SER A 12 11.14 -12.51 11.91
CA SER A 12 10.24 -13.62 12.22
C SER A 12 10.16 -14.62 11.05
N ASP A 13 9.73 -15.84 11.34
CA ASP A 13 9.35 -16.84 10.33
C ASP A 13 7.95 -16.58 9.74
N ASP A 14 7.13 -15.78 10.42
CA ASP A 14 5.93 -15.14 9.89
C ASP A 14 6.16 -13.62 9.71
N PRO A 15 6.59 -13.18 8.51
CA PRO A 15 6.87 -11.77 8.24
C PRO A 15 5.61 -10.90 8.22
N VAL A 16 4.42 -11.47 7.94
CA VAL A 16 3.16 -10.71 7.91
C VAL A 16 2.66 -10.43 9.32
N ALA A 17 2.69 -11.45 10.19
CA ALA A 17 2.35 -11.28 11.60
C ALA A 17 3.30 -10.27 12.27
N TYR A 18 4.62 -10.44 12.07
CA TYR A 18 5.60 -9.51 12.61
C TYR A 18 5.36 -8.07 12.12
N ALA A 19 5.18 -7.87 10.80
CA ALA A 19 4.92 -6.55 10.25
C ALA A 19 3.63 -5.93 10.81
N SER A 20 2.59 -6.74 11.02
CA SER A 20 1.31 -6.32 11.61
C SER A 20 1.48 -5.88 13.06
N GLU A 21 2.17 -6.66 13.89
CA GLU A 21 2.49 -6.31 15.29
C GLU A 21 3.27 -4.99 15.36
N ARG A 22 4.19 -4.76 14.44
CA ARG A 22 4.96 -3.52 14.36
C ARG A 22 4.10 -2.32 13.96
N CYS A 23 3.14 -2.49 13.04
CA CYS A 23 2.15 -1.45 12.73
C CYS A 23 1.27 -1.12 13.95
N GLU A 24 0.81 -2.13 14.69
CA GLU A 24 0.02 -1.91 15.92
C GLU A 24 0.83 -1.20 17.00
N LEU A 25 2.07 -1.63 17.24
CA LEU A 25 2.96 -0.95 18.18
C LEU A 25 3.15 0.53 17.82
N VAL A 26 3.33 0.83 16.53
CA VAL A 26 3.44 2.22 16.07
C VAL A 26 2.14 2.99 16.35
N ASN A 27 0.98 2.40 16.06
CA ASN A 27 -0.33 2.99 16.35
C ASN A 27 -0.51 3.30 17.85
N ASP A 28 -0.08 2.39 18.73
CA ASP A 28 -0.16 2.56 20.17
C ASP A 28 0.77 3.66 20.71
N LEU A 29 1.90 3.89 20.04
CA LEU A 29 2.88 4.91 20.45
C LEU A 29 2.49 6.33 20.02
N TYR A 30 1.76 6.49 18.91
CA TYR A 30 1.42 7.81 18.37
C TYR A 30 0.67 8.72 19.37
N PRO A 31 -0.39 8.25 20.08
CA PRO A 31 -1.13 9.08 21.02
C PRO A 31 -0.27 9.68 22.14
N GLY A 32 0.76 8.96 22.60
CA GLY A 32 1.65 9.39 23.68
C GLY A 32 2.80 10.31 23.26
N LEU A 33 2.96 10.63 21.97
CA LEU A 33 4.08 11.44 21.49
C LEU A 33 4.10 12.85 22.07
N ILE A 34 2.92 13.48 22.22
CA ILE A 34 2.80 14.85 22.73
C ILE A 34 3.27 14.88 24.19
N ASP A 35 2.68 14.04 25.04
CA ASP A 35 3.00 13.99 26.46
C ASP A 35 4.47 13.66 26.73
N LYS A 36 5.08 12.81 25.87
CA LYS A 36 6.47 12.37 26.04
C LYS A 36 7.50 13.39 25.55
N TYR A 37 7.22 14.13 24.47
CA TYR A 37 8.24 14.94 23.78
C TYR A 37 7.95 16.44 23.76
N ALA A 38 6.74 16.88 24.11
CA ALA A 38 6.38 18.30 24.14
C ALA A 38 6.26 18.91 25.54
N SER A 39 6.15 18.09 26.59
CA SER A 39 5.94 18.53 27.98
C SER A 39 7.13 19.30 28.56
N ASP A 40 8.35 18.85 28.30
CA ASP A 40 9.59 19.41 28.88
C ASP A 40 10.52 20.06 27.84
N GLY A 41 10.08 20.17 26.58
CA GLY A 41 10.91 20.60 25.45
C GLY A 41 10.82 22.11 25.16
N ASN A 42 11.95 22.73 24.81
CA ASN A 42 11.98 24.12 24.31
C ASN A 42 11.44 24.26 22.86
N SER A 43 11.10 23.15 22.19
CA SER A 43 10.52 23.13 20.84
C SER A 43 9.85 21.79 20.55
N TYR A 44 8.99 21.72 19.52
CA TYR A 44 8.37 20.48 19.05
C TYR A 44 9.26 19.61 18.15
N HIS A 45 10.56 19.94 18.03
CA HIS A 45 11.43 19.26 17.06
C HIS A 45 11.63 17.77 17.37
N ASP A 46 11.75 17.41 18.65
CA ASP A 46 11.93 16.01 19.06
C ASP A 46 10.64 15.20 18.87
N LEU A 47 9.48 15.81 19.11
CA LEU A 47 8.18 15.24 18.75
C LEU A 47 8.12 14.97 17.25
N ARG A 48 8.42 15.99 16.43
CA ARG A 48 8.44 15.87 14.96
C ARG A 48 9.38 14.76 14.51
N ARG A 49 10.60 14.70 15.05
CA ARG A 49 11.58 13.66 14.72
C ARG A 49 11.06 12.26 15.07
N SER A 50 10.47 12.11 16.25
CA SER A 50 9.93 10.84 16.73
C SER A 50 8.75 10.39 15.86
N PHE A 51 7.85 11.32 15.51
CA PHE A 51 6.73 11.08 14.59
C PHE A 51 7.20 10.49 13.25
N TYR A 52 8.18 11.12 12.59
CA TYR A 52 8.68 10.64 11.30
C TYR A 52 9.51 9.36 11.43
N THR A 53 10.09 9.08 12.59
CA THR A 53 10.75 7.80 12.86
C THR A 53 9.73 6.67 12.91
N LEU A 54 8.62 6.86 13.64
CA LEU A 54 7.51 5.90 13.68
C LEU A 54 6.84 5.74 12.31
N LEU A 55 6.64 6.84 11.58
CA LEU A 55 6.08 6.80 10.24
C LEU A 55 6.95 5.97 9.29
N LYS A 56 8.28 6.11 9.40
CA LYS A 56 9.22 5.35 8.59
C LYS A 56 9.21 3.86 8.93
N GLU A 57 9.13 3.54 10.23
CA GLU A 57 8.97 2.15 10.67
C GLU A 57 7.71 1.54 10.07
N TYR A 58 6.56 2.23 10.17
CA TYR A 58 5.30 1.78 9.58
C TYR A 58 5.42 1.54 8.07
N GLU A 59 6.04 2.47 7.33
CA GLU A 59 6.28 2.36 5.89
C GLU A 59 7.11 1.11 5.54
N ILE A 60 8.13 0.80 6.34
CA ILE A 60 8.96 -0.39 6.15
C ILE A 60 8.10 -1.66 6.28
N GLN A 61 7.23 -1.73 7.27
CA GLN A 61 6.40 -2.90 7.52
C GLN A 61 5.36 -3.12 6.43
N LEU A 62 4.79 -2.05 5.86
CA LEU A 62 3.95 -2.18 4.66
C LEU A 62 4.74 -2.81 3.50
N LYS A 63 6.02 -2.45 3.30
CA LYS A 63 6.85 -3.06 2.25
C LYS A 63 7.12 -4.54 2.51
N VAL A 64 7.34 -4.94 3.76
CA VAL A 64 7.52 -6.35 4.14
C VAL A 64 6.31 -7.17 3.70
N MET A 65 5.09 -6.71 4.00
CA MET A 65 3.85 -7.39 3.62
C MET A 65 3.74 -7.56 2.09
N THR A 66 4.11 -6.54 1.31
CA THR A 66 4.03 -6.63 -0.17
C THR A 66 4.92 -7.71 -0.79
N ARG A 67 5.96 -8.20 -0.09
CA ARG A 67 6.87 -9.25 -0.60
C ARG A 67 6.25 -10.62 -0.67
N GLN A 68 5.19 -10.88 0.10
CA GLN A 68 4.47 -12.16 0.02
C GLN A 68 3.71 -12.30 -1.30
N ILE A 69 3.20 -11.19 -1.83
CA ILE A 69 2.39 -11.18 -3.05
C ILE A 69 3.22 -11.59 -4.27
N GLY A 70 2.78 -12.67 -4.92
CA GLY A 70 3.50 -13.32 -6.00
C GLY A 70 4.88 -13.83 -5.57
N GLY A 71 5.21 -13.90 -4.28
CA GLY A 71 6.52 -14.34 -3.81
C GLY A 71 6.83 -15.77 -4.23
N VAL A 72 8.10 -16.06 -4.54
CA VAL A 72 8.58 -17.41 -4.86
C VAL A 72 9.87 -17.69 -4.11
N ARG A 73 9.80 -18.63 -3.17
CA ARG A 73 10.95 -19.11 -2.42
C ARG A 73 11.82 -19.96 -3.35
N PHE A 74 13.13 -19.72 -3.32
CA PHE A 74 14.09 -20.53 -4.06
C PHE A 74 14.94 -21.39 -3.13
N ASN A 75 15.20 -22.63 -3.53
CA ASN A 75 16.15 -23.53 -2.92
C ASN A 75 17.29 -23.80 -3.90
N ARG A 76 18.53 -23.45 -3.52
CA ARG A 76 19.73 -23.58 -4.36
C ARG A 76 20.49 -24.89 -4.14
N ALA A 77 19.97 -25.81 -3.33
CA ALA A 77 20.55 -27.13 -3.18
C ALA A 77 20.60 -27.84 -4.54
N GLY A 78 21.74 -28.45 -4.87
CA GLY A 78 21.88 -29.24 -6.10
C GLY A 78 21.00 -30.50 -6.09
N PRO A 79 20.80 -31.16 -7.24
CA PRO A 79 19.91 -32.33 -7.37
C PRO A 79 20.16 -33.45 -6.36
N ASN A 80 21.42 -33.66 -5.98
CA ASN A 80 21.80 -34.70 -5.00
C ASN A 80 21.43 -34.36 -3.55
N ASN A 81 21.16 -33.08 -3.25
CA ASN A 81 20.97 -32.58 -1.88
C ASN A 81 19.57 -32.00 -1.62
N ILE A 82 18.76 -31.77 -2.67
CA ILE A 82 17.45 -31.12 -2.54
C ILE A 82 16.35 -32.08 -2.03
N GLY A 83 16.58 -33.39 -2.12
CA GLY A 83 15.59 -34.41 -1.77
C GLY A 83 14.32 -34.26 -2.62
N ASN A 84 13.14 -34.33 -1.98
CA ASN A 84 11.84 -34.20 -2.65
C ASN A 84 11.34 -32.74 -2.76
N LYS A 85 12.14 -31.75 -2.36
CA LYS A 85 11.75 -30.34 -2.41
C LYS A 85 11.92 -29.79 -3.83
N LYS A 86 11.10 -28.81 -4.21
CA LYS A 86 11.23 -28.09 -5.47
C LYS A 86 12.24 -26.94 -5.31
N PRO A 87 13.05 -26.62 -6.35
CA PRO A 87 13.90 -25.44 -6.36
C PRO A 87 13.11 -24.13 -6.30
N PHE A 88 11.85 -24.13 -6.74
CA PHE A 88 10.94 -22.98 -6.67
C PHE A 88 9.65 -23.40 -5.98
N THR A 89 9.26 -22.65 -4.96
CA THR A 89 8.01 -22.85 -4.23
C THR A 89 7.32 -21.49 -4.06
N PRO A 90 6.19 -21.25 -4.76
CA PRO A 90 5.38 -20.06 -4.54
C PRO A 90 4.96 -19.92 -3.09
N VAL A 91 4.75 -18.69 -2.63
CA VAL A 91 4.06 -18.43 -1.36
C VAL A 91 2.65 -19.01 -1.45
N SER A 92 2.16 -19.59 -0.35
CA SER A 92 0.84 -20.22 -0.33
C SER A 92 -0.25 -19.17 -0.61
N LYS A 93 -1.39 -19.61 -1.14
CA LYS A 93 -2.54 -18.71 -1.35
C LYS A 93 -3.00 -18.07 -0.04
N GLU A 94 -2.98 -18.85 1.04
CA GLU A 94 -3.35 -18.39 2.38
C GLU A 94 -2.44 -17.26 2.85
N ASP A 95 -1.12 -17.44 2.78
CA ASP A 95 -0.15 -16.41 3.19
C ASP A 95 -0.25 -15.15 2.32
N GLN A 96 -0.46 -15.30 1.01
CA GLN A 96 -0.67 -14.14 0.13
C GLN A 96 -1.96 -13.38 0.45
N LYS A 97 -3.04 -14.09 0.82
CA LYS A 97 -4.28 -13.45 1.26
C LYS A 97 -4.12 -12.78 2.61
N ALA A 98 -3.47 -13.42 3.57
CA ALA A 98 -3.15 -12.82 4.87
C ALA A 98 -2.33 -11.53 4.70
N ALA A 99 -1.35 -11.52 3.79
CA ALA A 99 -0.58 -10.32 3.47
C ALA A 99 -1.46 -9.20 2.87
N LEU A 100 -2.39 -9.54 1.97
CA LEU A 100 -3.29 -8.55 1.38
C LEU A 100 -4.31 -8.03 2.39
N ASP A 101 -4.82 -8.86 3.29
CA ASP A 101 -5.73 -8.47 4.36
C ASP A 101 -5.03 -7.52 5.35
N ALA A 102 -3.78 -7.81 5.71
CA ALA A 102 -2.94 -6.91 6.51
C ALA A 102 -2.73 -5.57 5.80
N LEU A 103 -2.37 -5.56 4.51
CA LEU A 103 -2.25 -4.33 3.72
C LEU A 103 -3.58 -3.57 3.62
N SER A 104 -4.70 -4.29 3.48
CA SER A 104 -6.03 -3.69 3.49
C SER A 104 -6.27 -2.95 4.79
N LYS A 105 -5.96 -3.56 5.94
CA LYS A 105 -6.11 -2.95 7.27
C LYS A 105 -5.17 -1.77 7.52
N TYR A 106 -3.88 -1.93 7.21
CA TYR A 106 -2.84 -0.98 7.65
C TYR A 106 -2.45 0.05 6.60
N ALA A 107 -2.65 -0.22 5.31
CA ALA A 107 -2.31 0.72 4.24
C ALA A 107 -3.55 1.36 3.63
N PHE A 108 -4.62 0.60 3.43
CA PHE A 108 -5.71 1.04 2.58
C PHE A 108 -6.94 1.49 3.38
N ASP A 109 -7.24 0.92 4.53
CA ASP A 109 -8.45 1.20 5.31
C ASP A 109 -8.71 2.71 5.52
N PRO A 110 -9.97 3.19 5.46
CA PRO A 110 -10.29 4.59 5.74
C PRO A 110 -9.76 5.13 7.08
N HIS A 111 -9.52 4.25 8.07
CA HIS A 111 -9.05 4.58 9.42
C HIS A 111 -7.60 4.14 9.68
N ALA A 112 -6.88 3.65 8.67
CA ALA A 112 -5.52 3.13 8.81
C ALA A 112 -4.51 4.10 9.49
N PHE A 113 -4.79 5.40 9.43
CA PHE A 113 -3.89 6.47 9.88
C PHE A 113 -4.51 7.37 10.96
N ASP A 114 -5.59 6.93 11.62
CA ASP A 114 -6.28 7.74 12.63
C ASP A 114 -5.44 7.94 13.91
N ALA A 115 -4.63 6.94 14.28
CA ALA A 115 -3.81 6.95 15.49
C ALA A 115 -2.82 8.14 15.57
N GLN A 116 -2.36 8.63 14.41
CA GLN A 116 -1.39 9.72 14.33
C GLN A 116 -2.02 11.12 14.27
N ALA A 117 -3.36 11.23 14.21
CA ALA A 117 -4.06 12.48 13.92
C ALA A 117 -3.84 13.58 14.98
N SER A 118 -3.74 13.21 16.26
CA SER A 118 -3.52 14.15 17.37
C SER A 118 -2.19 14.89 17.24
N ALA A 119 -1.17 14.28 16.62
CA ALA A 119 0.17 14.85 16.52
C ALA A 119 0.33 15.87 15.39
N TYR A 120 -0.54 15.91 14.38
CA TYR A 120 -0.32 16.67 13.15
C TYR A 120 -0.07 18.17 13.37
N ALA A 121 -0.81 18.80 14.28
CA ALA A 121 -0.68 20.23 14.60
C ALA A 121 0.64 20.57 15.35
N TYR A 122 1.35 19.54 15.83
CA TYR A 122 2.56 19.67 16.63
C TYR A 122 3.83 19.31 15.86
N LEU A 123 3.76 19.09 14.54
CA LEU A 123 4.92 18.70 13.72
C LEU A 123 5.77 19.89 13.26
N GLN A 124 5.87 20.93 14.08
CA GLN A 124 6.65 22.12 13.75
C GLN A 124 8.15 21.80 13.71
N ALA A 125 8.83 22.19 12.64
CA ALA A 125 10.28 22.12 12.57
C ALA A 125 10.90 23.23 13.43
N GLN A 126 11.95 22.92 14.18
CA GLN A 126 12.75 23.97 14.81
C GLN A 126 13.49 24.76 13.74
N ARG A 127 13.33 26.08 13.78
CA ARG A 127 13.99 26.99 12.86
C ARG A 127 15.50 26.89 12.98
N ARG A 128 16.19 26.70 11.86
CA ARG A 128 17.66 26.74 11.76
C ARG A 128 18.06 27.78 10.70
N GLY A 129 18.27 29.01 11.15
CA GLY A 129 18.65 30.14 10.30
C GLY A 129 17.50 30.70 9.45
N TRP A 130 17.84 31.18 8.25
CA TRP A 130 16.92 31.84 7.31
C TRP A 130 16.65 30.98 6.06
N ASN A 131 16.72 29.66 6.16
CA ASN A 131 16.73 28.76 5.00
C ASN A 131 15.34 28.37 4.46
N HIS A 132 14.26 28.99 4.94
CA HIS A 132 12.86 28.64 4.61
C HIS A 132 12.28 29.36 3.37
N TYR A 133 13.07 30.15 2.64
CA TYR A 133 12.55 30.92 1.52
C TYR A 133 11.98 29.99 0.43
N GLY A 134 10.71 30.20 0.05
CA GLY A 134 10.06 29.47 -1.04
C GLY A 134 9.41 28.13 -0.66
N SER A 135 9.42 27.72 0.62
CA SER A 135 8.74 26.49 1.08
C SER A 135 7.85 26.78 2.29
N ASN A 136 6.62 26.27 2.27
CA ASN A 136 5.75 26.32 3.44
C ASN A 136 6.19 25.28 4.48
N GLU A 137 6.15 25.64 5.75
CA GLU A 137 6.61 24.78 6.86
C GLU A 137 5.57 23.72 7.30
N ASP A 138 4.39 23.67 6.66
CA ASP A 138 3.34 22.72 7.01
C ASP A 138 3.71 21.26 6.68
N PRO A 139 3.31 20.28 7.51
CA PRO A 139 3.88 18.92 7.47
C PRO A 139 3.42 18.04 6.30
N LYS A 140 2.59 18.54 5.36
CA LYS A 140 2.10 17.81 4.17
C LYS A 140 1.54 16.40 4.47
N ILE A 141 0.67 16.29 5.48
CA ILE A 141 0.15 15.01 6.01
C ILE A 141 -0.35 14.05 4.92
N HIS A 142 -1.25 14.51 4.05
CA HIS A 142 -1.77 13.67 2.98
C HIS A 142 -0.67 13.15 2.04
N ALA A 143 0.29 14.01 1.67
CA ALA A 143 1.38 13.61 0.78
C ALA A 143 2.29 12.56 1.42
N ASN A 144 2.55 12.65 2.73
CA ASN A 144 3.35 11.66 3.44
C ASN A 144 2.66 10.29 3.47
N ILE A 145 1.37 10.25 3.84
CA ILE A 145 0.57 9.02 3.88
C ILE A 145 0.48 8.41 2.48
N LEU A 146 0.13 9.23 1.47
CA LEU A 146 0.05 8.78 0.09
C LEU A 146 1.39 8.21 -0.36
N SER A 147 2.53 8.83 -0.04
CA SER A 147 3.86 8.33 -0.41
C SER A 147 4.13 6.91 0.13
N MET A 148 3.67 6.60 1.34
CA MET A 148 3.79 5.24 1.89
C MET A 148 2.94 4.24 1.11
N GLN A 149 1.68 4.60 0.85
CA GLN A 149 0.75 3.76 0.09
C GLN A 149 1.21 3.56 -1.36
N GLN A 150 1.75 4.61 -2.00
CA GLN A 150 2.35 4.56 -3.33
C GLN A 150 3.54 3.61 -3.35
N THR A 151 4.36 3.61 -2.30
CA THR A 151 5.49 2.69 -2.22
C THR A 151 5.04 1.23 -2.16
N ALA A 152 3.99 0.93 -1.38
CA ALA A 152 3.39 -0.41 -1.37
C ALA A 152 2.81 -0.76 -2.75
N LEU A 153 1.98 0.11 -3.34
CA LEU A 153 1.36 -0.12 -4.64
C LEU A 153 2.37 -0.26 -5.78
N SER A 154 3.49 0.46 -5.73
CA SER A 154 4.55 0.36 -6.74
C SER A 154 5.15 -1.05 -6.83
N HIS A 155 5.18 -1.79 -5.72
CA HIS A 155 5.59 -3.19 -5.71
C HIS A 155 4.43 -4.09 -6.12
N LEU A 156 3.25 -3.89 -5.52
CA LEU A 156 2.05 -4.70 -5.74
C LEU A 156 1.56 -4.72 -7.20
N LEU A 157 1.80 -3.63 -7.94
CA LEU A 157 1.43 -3.47 -9.35
C LEU A 157 2.64 -3.54 -10.29
N HIS A 158 3.83 -3.88 -9.80
CA HIS A 158 5.01 -3.95 -10.66
C HIS A 158 4.83 -4.99 -11.77
N PRO A 159 5.25 -4.74 -13.03
CA PRO A 159 5.06 -5.69 -14.14
C PRO A 159 5.60 -7.09 -13.82
N ASN A 160 6.83 -7.20 -13.30
CA ASN A 160 7.41 -8.47 -12.88
C ASN A 160 6.67 -9.19 -11.74
N VAL A 161 5.82 -8.51 -10.96
CA VAL A 161 4.99 -9.15 -9.93
C VAL A 161 3.73 -9.71 -10.58
N LEU A 162 3.08 -8.94 -11.45
CA LEU A 162 1.88 -9.37 -12.17
C LEU A 162 2.16 -10.54 -13.13
N GLU A 163 3.24 -10.44 -13.92
CA GLU A 163 3.69 -11.53 -14.79
C GLU A 163 3.99 -12.79 -13.97
N ARG A 164 4.66 -12.63 -12.82
CA ARG A 164 5.02 -13.75 -11.95
C ARG A 164 3.80 -14.42 -11.31
N LEU A 165 2.75 -13.68 -10.95
CA LEU A 165 1.50 -14.27 -10.47
C LEU A 165 0.89 -15.22 -11.50
N THR A 166 1.05 -14.91 -12.79
CA THR A 166 0.64 -15.77 -13.90
C THR A 166 1.57 -16.97 -14.06
N ASP A 167 2.88 -16.75 -14.17
CA ASP A 167 3.84 -17.83 -14.40
C ASP A 167 3.90 -18.84 -13.25
N ALA A 168 3.78 -18.35 -12.02
CA ALA A 168 3.83 -19.18 -10.82
C ALA A 168 2.71 -20.21 -10.77
N THR A 169 1.58 -19.98 -11.47
CA THR A 169 0.51 -20.98 -11.59
C THR A 169 1.00 -22.27 -12.24
N LYS A 170 2.04 -22.21 -13.09
CA LYS A 170 2.59 -23.38 -13.77
C LYS A 170 3.43 -24.29 -12.88
N TYR A 171 3.83 -23.81 -11.70
CA TYR A 171 4.65 -24.58 -10.76
C TYR A 171 4.11 -24.61 -9.32
N GLY A 172 2.89 -24.12 -9.09
CA GLY A 172 2.11 -24.39 -7.87
C GLY A 172 1.48 -23.19 -7.18
N ASN A 173 1.48 -21.99 -7.77
CA ASN A 173 0.77 -20.85 -7.21
C ASN A 173 -0.74 -20.98 -7.45
N GLU A 174 -1.53 -20.84 -6.41
CA GLU A 174 -3.00 -20.97 -6.45
C GLU A 174 -3.72 -19.61 -6.33
N TYR A 175 -2.94 -18.52 -6.24
CA TYR A 175 -3.45 -17.16 -6.25
C TYR A 175 -3.09 -16.47 -7.56
N ASP A 176 -3.94 -16.65 -8.57
CA ASP A 176 -3.74 -16.05 -9.88
C ASP A 176 -3.91 -14.53 -9.89
N ILE A 177 -3.43 -13.91 -10.97
CA ILE A 177 -3.46 -12.46 -11.17
C ILE A 177 -4.88 -11.87 -11.15
N ASP A 178 -5.88 -12.60 -11.64
CA ASP A 178 -7.28 -12.14 -11.68
C ASP A 178 -7.85 -12.06 -10.26
N SER A 179 -7.79 -13.16 -9.52
CA SER A 179 -8.20 -13.23 -8.12
C SER A 179 -7.50 -12.17 -7.28
N TYR A 180 -6.19 -12.00 -7.49
CA TYR A 180 -5.39 -11.03 -6.77
C TYR A 180 -5.79 -9.58 -7.05
N LEU A 181 -5.93 -9.19 -8.33
CA LEU A 181 -6.29 -7.80 -8.66
C LEU A 181 -7.73 -7.48 -8.26
N VAL A 182 -8.64 -8.46 -8.31
CA VAL A 182 -10.00 -8.32 -7.77
C VAL A 182 -9.98 -8.00 -6.28
N ASP A 183 -9.19 -8.75 -5.50
CA ASP A 183 -9.06 -8.57 -4.05
C ASP A 183 -8.33 -7.25 -3.71
N LEU A 184 -7.31 -6.85 -4.48
CA LEU A 184 -6.61 -5.57 -4.29
C LEU A 184 -7.53 -4.38 -4.59
N THR A 185 -8.29 -4.42 -5.68
CA THR A 185 -9.30 -3.38 -5.99
C THR A 185 -10.36 -3.33 -4.89
N ASN A 186 -10.76 -4.47 -4.32
CA ASN A 186 -11.71 -4.51 -3.21
C ASN A 186 -11.19 -3.76 -1.98
N ALA A 187 -9.94 -4.03 -1.57
CA ALA A 187 -9.30 -3.35 -0.45
C ALA A 187 -9.28 -1.82 -0.61
N ILE A 188 -9.22 -1.33 -1.85
CA ILE A 188 -9.12 0.11 -2.16
C ILE A 188 -10.49 0.78 -2.34
N PHE A 189 -11.55 0.05 -2.69
CA PHE A 189 -12.84 0.67 -3.07
C PHE A 189 -14.08 0.21 -2.31
N ILE A 190 -14.15 -1.03 -1.84
CA ILE A 190 -15.43 -1.62 -1.38
C ILE A 190 -15.97 -0.94 -0.13
N GLU A 191 -15.11 -0.62 0.85
CA GLU A 191 -15.52 0.06 2.09
C GLU A 191 -16.25 1.40 1.83
N ASP A 192 -15.87 2.10 0.76
CA ASP A 192 -16.43 3.40 0.44
C ASP A 192 -17.69 3.32 -0.45
N PHE A 193 -18.10 2.13 -0.88
CA PHE A 193 -19.18 1.95 -1.87
C PHE A 193 -20.50 2.60 -1.43
N ARG A 194 -20.83 2.56 -0.13
CA ARG A 194 -22.03 3.18 0.45
C ARG A 194 -21.75 4.29 1.46
N LYS A 195 -20.49 4.65 1.65
CA LYS A 195 -20.02 5.59 2.67
C LYS A 195 -19.45 6.85 2.01
N LYS A 196 -19.15 7.86 2.84
CA LYS A 196 -18.36 9.02 2.41
C LYS A 196 -16.93 8.56 2.13
N VAL A 197 -16.36 8.99 1.00
CA VAL A 197 -14.95 8.74 0.70
C VAL A 197 -14.12 9.84 1.38
N ASN A 198 -13.34 9.50 2.41
CA ASN A 198 -12.50 10.48 3.10
C ASN A 198 -11.32 10.93 2.21
N THR A 199 -10.67 12.05 2.56
CA THR A 199 -9.63 12.65 1.71
C THR A 199 -8.38 11.79 1.52
N PHE A 200 -8.04 10.88 2.46
CA PHE A 200 -6.94 9.94 2.28
C PHE A 200 -7.32 8.86 1.27
N ARG A 201 -8.54 8.32 1.40
CA ARG A 201 -9.12 7.34 0.46
C ARG A 201 -9.27 7.92 -0.96
N GLN A 202 -9.63 9.19 -1.08
CA GLN A 202 -9.69 9.85 -2.38
C GLN A 202 -8.33 9.82 -3.10
N GLN A 203 -7.25 10.13 -2.40
CA GLN A 203 -5.91 10.17 -2.99
C GLN A 203 -5.43 8.79 -3.43
N ILE A 204 -5.60 7.76 -2.61
CA ILE A 204 -5.15 6.41 -2.96
C ILE A 204 -6.00 5.80 -4.09
N GLN A 205 -7.30 6.05 -4.12
CA GLN A 205 -8.18 5.59 -5.20
C GLN A 205 -7.83 6.22 -6.55
N VAL A 206 -7.55 7.54 -6.57
CA VAL A 206 -7.05 8.22 -7.78
C VAL A 206 -5.71 7.63 -8.20
N TYR A 207 -4.75 7.54 -7.28
CA TYR A 207 -3.41 7.03 -7.60
C TYR A 207 -3.43 5.60 -8.14
N TYR A 208 -4.20 4.72 -7.52
CA TYR A 208 -4.37 3.33 -7.97
C TYR A 208 -4.97 3.28 -9.39
N THR A 209 -6.04 4.04 -9.63
CA THR A 209 -6.69 4.11 -10.96
C THR A 209 -5.71 4.62 -12.03
N GLU A 210 -5.00 5.71 -11.77
CA GLU A 210 -3.99 6.23 -12.69
C GLU A 210 -2.86 5.23 -12.94
N THR A 211 -2.45 4.48 -11.92
CA THR A 211 -1.40 3.46 -12.04
C THR A 211 -1.86 2.31 -12.94
N LEU A 212 -3.10 1.85 -12.79
CA LEU A 212 -3.70 0.86 -13.68
C LEU A 212 -3.81 1.37 -15.13
N ILE A 213 -4.23 2.61 -15.34
CA ILE A 213 -4.27 3.23 -16.68
C ILE A 213 -2.86 3.26 -17.30
N LYS A 214 -1.86 3.69 -16.54
CA LYS A 214 -0.46 3.72 -17.00
C LYS A 214 0.06 2.32 -17.30
N ALA A 215 -0.26 1.34 -16.47
CA ALA A 215 0.13 -0.05 -16.64
C ALA A 215 -0.46 -0.65 -17.92
N TYR A 216 -1.76 -0.42 -18.17
CA TYR A 216 -2.42 -0.86 -19.39
C TYR A 216 -1.77 -0.29 -20.67
N LYS A 217 -1.42 1.00 -20.65
CA LYS A 217 -0.78 1.70 -21.78
C LYS A 217 0.71 1.36 -21.96
N SER A 218 1.38 0.85 -20.93
CA SER A 218 2.82 0.58 -20.96
C SER A 218 3.17 -0.71 -21.72
N ASN A 219 4.31 -0.71 -22.42
CA ASN A 219 4.84 -1.91 -23.08
C ASN A 219 5.57 -2.87 -22.11
N SER A 220 5.76 -2.47 -20.85
CA SER A 220 6.42 -3.31 -19.84
C SER A 220 5.51 -4.39 -19.24
N TYR A 221 4.21 -4.35 -19.51
CA TYR A 221 3.24 -5.33 -19.01
C TYR A 221 2.86 -6.32 -20.11
N ASP A 222 2.78 -7.60 -19.77
CA ASP A 222 2.36 -8.66 -20.66
C ASP A 222 0.86 -8.57 -21.01
N SER A 223 0.43 -9.31 -22.02
CA SER A 223 -0.96 -9.24 -22.53
C SER A 223 -1.99 -9.76 -21.53
N ILE A 224 -1.62 -10.72 -20.67
CA ILE A 224 -2.52 -11.29 -19.66
C ILE A 224 -2.74 -10.24 -18.57
N SER A 225 -1.66 -9.65 -18.05
CA SER A 225 -1.72 -8.53 -17.10
C SER A 225 -2.58 -7.38 -17.64
N LYS A 226 -2.39 -6.96 -18.89
CA LYS A 226 -3.21 -5.91 -19.51
C LYS A 226 -4.69 -6.27 -19.59
N GLY A 227 -5.01 -7.53 -19.91
CA GLY A 227 -6.39 -8.01 -19.96
C GLY A 227 -7.12 -7.89 -18.62
N VAL A 228 -6.47 -8.32 -17.54
CA VAL A 228 -7.03 -8.23 -16.17
C VAL A 228 -7.11 -6.78 -15.69
N ILE A 229 -6.07 -5.97 -15.94
CA ILE A 229 -6.08 -4.53 -15.62
C ILE A 229 -7.25 -3.81 -16.32
N LEU A 230 -7.51 -4.12 -17.58
CA LEU A 230 -8.65 -3.57 -18.32
C LEU A 230 -10.00 -3.97 -17.68
N ALA A 231 -10.13 -5.21 -17.23
CA ALA A 231 -11.32 -5.67 -16.53
C ALA A 231 -11.52 -4.90 -15.21
N GLU A 232 -10.45 -4.71 -14.43
CA GLU A 232 -10.52 -3.95 -13.17
C GLU A 232 -10.81 -2.47 -13.40
N LEU A 233 -10.25 -1.83 -14.44
CA LEU A 233 -10.60 -0.44 -14.79
C LEU A 233 -12.10 -0.29 -15.09
N LYS A 234 -12.70 -1.22 -15.85
CA LYS A 234 -14.15 -1.23 -16.11
C LYS A 234 -14.95 -1.45 -14.82
N ARG A 235 -14.48 -2.33 -13.94
CA ARG A 235 -15.11 -2.59 -12.65
C ARG A 235 -15.05 -1.37 -11.73
N ILE A 236 -13.93 -0.65 -11.70
CA ILE A 236 -13.79 0.61 -10.96
C ILE A 236 -14.79 1.65 -11.48
N ASP A 237 -14.94 1.83 -12.80
CA ASP A 237 -15.95 2.75 -13.34
C ASP A 237 -17.36 2.41 -12.84
N ILE A 238 -17.74 1.12 -12.86
CA ILE A 238 -19.03 0.65 -12.33
C ILE A 238 -19.16 0.94 -10.83
N LEU A 239 -18.14 0.62 -10.03
CA LEU A 239 -18.14 0.91 -8.58
C LEU A 239 -18.28 2.41 -8.28
N GLN A 240 -17.67 3.27 -9.12
CA GLN A 240 -17.78 4.71 -8.98
C GLN A 240 -19.15 5.24 -9.40
N ARG A 241 -19.72 4.71 -10.49
CA ARG A 241 -21.04 5.05 -11.03
C ARG A 241 -22.16 4.68 -10.06
N ASP A 242 -22.11 3.47 -9.52
CA ASP A 242 -23.22 2.88 -8.74
C ASP A 242 -23.10 3.13 -7.23
N GLY A 243 -21.93 3.57 -6.76
CA GLY A 243 -21.72 3.85 -5.35
C GLY A 243 -22.39 5.13 -4.88
N ARG A 244 -22.80 5.14 -3.60
CA ARG A 244 -23.52 6.25 -2.97
C ARG A 244 -22.61 7.48 -2.87
N SER A 245 -23.17 8.65 -3.15
CA SER A 245 -22.52 9.95 -2.96
C SER A 245 -23.25 10.75 -1.87
N PRO A 246 -22.91 10.57 -0.58
CA PRO A 246 -23.61 11.24 0.52
C PRO A 246 -23.31 12.73 0.63
N ASP A 247 -22.24 13.22 0.00
CA ASP A 247 -21.86 14.64 -0.05
C ASP A 247 -21.28 15.04 -1.41
N SER A 248 -21.14 16.36 -1.61
CA SER A 248 -20.64 16.93 -2.87
C SER A 248 -19.18 16.56 -3.16
N MET A 249 -18.35 16.40 -2.12
CA MET A 249 -16.94 16.03 -2.27
C MET A 249 -16.80 14.59 -2.77
N THR A 250 -17.56 13.66 -2.21
CA THR A 250 -17.63 12.26 -2.66
C THR A 250 -18.17 12.19 -4.08
N LYS A 251 -19.21 12.97 -4.40
CA LYS A 251 -19.74 13.06 -5.76
C LYS A 251 -18.67 13.52 -6.76
N ALA A 252 -17.96 14.60 -6.45
CA ALA A 252 -16.90 15.15 -7.30
C ALA A 252 -15.75 14.15 -7.49
N HIS A 253 -15.32 13.48 -6.41
CA HIS A 253 -14.29 12.45 -6.46
C HIS A 253 -14.68 11.26 -7.34
N ARG A 254 -15.88 10.70 -7.16
CA ARG A 254 -16.38 9.59 -8.00
C ARG A 254 -16.44 10.00 -9.47
N SER A 255 -16.92 11.20 -9.76
CA SER A 255 -16.91 11.76 -11.13
C SER A 255 -15.50 11.91 -11.69
N HIS A 256 -14.53 12.34 -10.88
CA HIS A 256 -13.14 12.48 -11.29
C HIS A 256 -12.51 11.14 -11.70
N ILE A 257 -12.65 10.08 -10.88
CA ILE A 257 -12.13 8.75 -11.22
C ILE A 257 -12.72 8.24 -12.54
N ARG A 258 -14.04 8.39 -12.73
CA ARG A 258 -14.70 8.00 -13.98
C ARG A 258 -14.17 8.78 -15.17
N HIS A 259 -14.00 10.09 -15.02
CA HIS A 259 -13.41 10.93 -16.05
C HIS A 259 -11.99 10.49 -16.43
N LEU A 260 -11.14 10.12 -15.46
CA LEU A 260 -9.80 9.59 -15.74
C LEU A 260 -9.85 8.30 -16.56
N ILE A 261 -10.80 7.41 -16.26
CA ILE A 261 -10.99 6.16 -16.99
C ILE A 261 -11.51 6.45 -18.41
N ASP A 262 -12.50 7.33 -18.57
CA ASP A 262 -13.05 7.70 -19.88
C ASP A 262 -11.96 8.28 -20.80
N GLN A 263 -11.15 9.22 -20.28
CA GLN A 263 -10.01 9.81 -21.00
C GLN A 263 -8.88 8.82 -21.31
N ALA A 264 -8.84 7.65 -20.66
CA ALA A 264 -7.83 6.64 -20.96
C ALA A 264 -8.07 5.97 -22.32
N TRP A 265 -9.29 6.02 -22.84
CA TRP A 265 -9.71 5.37 -24.09
C TRP A 265 -9.68 6.29 -25.31
N GLU A 266 -9.60 7.60 -25.08
CA GLU A 266 -9.33 8.62 -26.11
C GLU A 266 -7.85 8.66 -26.49
#